data_AF-A0A927QUK6-F1
#
_entry.id   AF-A0A927QUK6-F1
#
_cell.length_a   1.000
_cell.length_b   1.000
_cell.length_c   1.000
_cell.angle_alpha   90.00
_cell.angle_beta   90.00
_cell.angle_gamma   90.00
#
_symmetry.space_group_name_H-M   'P 1'
#
loop_
_entity.id
_entity.type
_entity.pdbx_description
1 polymer ?
#
loop_
_entity_poly.entity_id
_entity_poly.type
_entity_poly.pdbx_seq_one_letter_code
_entity_poly.pdbx_strand_id
1 'polypeptide(L)' 'MFPSGDHKMLVELTVKEAWALSMGTHFWEQPGLAAAARKKVRETMEAHLFSEQTKVDYHLLEV' A
#
# COMPACT_ATOMS: atom_id res chain seq x y z
N MET A 1 -10.39 16.13 -0.33
CA MET A 1 -11.09 15.27 -1.31
C MET A 1 -10.04 14.34 -1.87
N PHE A 2 -10.14 13.02 -1.68
CA PHE A 2 -9.14 12.09 -2.24
C PHE A 2 -9.30 12.12 -3.77
N PRO A 3 -8.28 12.55 -4.54
CA PRO A 3 -8.41 12.79 -5.99
C PRO A 3 -8.64 11.52 -6.84
N SER A 4 -8.84 10.37 -6.20
CA SER A 4 -8.80 9.03 -6.78
C SER A 4 -9.90 8.11 -6.22
N GLY A 5 -11.12 8.63 -6.01
CA GLY A 5 -12.23 7.89 -5.38
C GLY A 5 -12.57 6.54 -6.00
N ASP A 6 -12.36 6.39 -7.32
CA ASP A 6 -12.59 5.15 -8.07
C ASP A 6 -11.29 4.42 -8.47
N HIS A 7 -10.13 4.90 -8.01
CA HIS A 7 -8.85 4.31 -8.39
C HIS A 7 -8.65 2.97 -7.71
N LYS A 8 -8.44 1.94 -8.51
CA LYS A 8 -8.14 0.59 -8.05
C LYS A 8 -6.64 0.38 -8.02
N MET A 9 -6.16 -0.20 -6.93
CA MET A 9 -4.76 -0.53 -6.74
C MET A 9 -4.61 -2.03 -6.51
N LEU A 10 -3.56 -2.62 -7.08
CA LEU A 10 -3.19 -4.01 -6.85
C LEU A 10 -2.10 -4.08 -5.78
N VAL A 11 -2.24 -5.01 -4.83
CA VAL A 11 -1.24 -5.28 -3.79
C VAL A 11 -0.88 -6.75 -3.83
N GLU A 12 0.42 -7.04 -3.90
CA GLU A 12 0.92 -8.39 -3.78
C GLU A 12 0.92 -8.83 -2.32
N LEU A 13 0.11 -9.84 -2.03
CA LEU A 13 0.00 -10.45 -0.71
C LEU A 13 0.28 -11.94 -0.80
N THR A 14 0.87 -12.50 0.24
CA THR A 14 0.88 -13.94 0.43
C THR A 14 -0.53 -14.44 0.73
N VAL A 15 -0.79 -15.73 0.47
CA VAL A 15 -2.10 -16.35 0.77
C VAL A 15 -2.51 -16.12 2.22
N LYS A 16 -1.56 -16.22 3.17
CA LYS A 16 -1.82 -16.01 4.60
C LYS A 16 -2.20 -14.57 4.92
N GLU A 17 -1.50 -13.60 4.33
CA GLU A 17 -1.81 -12.17 4.50
C GLU A 17 -3.17 -11.83 3.92
N ALA A 18 -3.48 -12.33 2.71
CA ALA A 18 -4.78 -12.12 2.08
C ALA A 18 -5.93 -12.71 2.93
N TRP A 19 -5.74 -13.93 3.46
CA TRP A 19 -6.69 -14.55 4.38
C TRP A 19 -6.86 -13.74 5.66
N ALA A 20 -5.76 -13.29 6.27
CA ALA A 20 -5.77 -12.47 7.48
C ALA A 20 -6.46 -11.10 7.30
N LEU A 21 -6.50 -10.56 6.08
CA LEU A 21 -7.25 -9.34 5.76
C LEU A 21 -8.73 -9.63 5.44
N SER A 22 -9.04 -10.77 4.83
CA SER A 22 -10.40 -11.13 4.40
C SER A 22 -11.34 -11.46 5.57
N MET A 23 -10.81 -12.10 6.62
CA MET A 23 -11.58 -12.47 7.79
C MET A 23 -11.47 -11.34 8.81
N GLY A 24 -12.49 -10.48 8.85
CA GLY A 24 -12.59 -9.37 9.79
C GLY A 24 -12.17 -9.76 11.22
N THR A 25 -11.20 -9.01 11.73
CA THR A 25 -10.78 -8.84 13.13
C THR A 25 -10.35 -10.06 13.96
N HIS A 26 -10.42 -11.29 13.46
CA HIS A 26 -10.20 -12.47 14.30
C HIS A 26 -9.29 -13.53 13.66
N PHE A 27 -8.14 -13.13 13.10
CA PHE A 27 -7.02 -14.04 12.92
C PHE A 27 -6.34 -14.28 14.29
N TRP A 28 -7.05 -14.96 15.19
CA TRP A 28 -6.65 -15.19 16.59
C TRP A 28 -5.27 -15.83 16.71
N GLU A 29 -4.85 -16.61 15.70
CA GLU A 29 -3.57 -17.31 15.73
C GLU A 29 -2.38 -16.38 15.54
N GLN A 30 -2.50 -15.29 14.77
CA GLN A 30 -1.36 -14.45 14.37
C GLN A 30 -1.75 -12.98 14.14
N PRO A 31 -1.97 -12.16 15.19
CA PRO A 31 -2.30 -10.74 15.04
C PRO A 31 -1.20 -9.95 14.33
N GLY A 32 0.06 -10.36 14.47
CA GLY A 32 1.21 -9.74 13.78
C GLY A 32 1.15 -9.88 12.26
N LEU A 33 0.57 -10.97 11.75
CA LEU A 33 0.42 -11.19 10.30
C LEU A 33 -0.58 -10.21 9.69
N ALA A 34 -1.72 -9.98 10.35
CA ALA A 34 -2.70 -8.99 9.91
C ALA A 34 -2.13 -7.57 9.97
N ALA A 35 -1.36 -7.25 11.01
CA ALA A 35 -0.69 -5.95 11.14
C ALA A 35 0.34 -5.73 10.01
N ALA A 36 1.16 -6.75 9.71
CA ALA A 36 2.12 -6.71 8.61
C ALA A 36 1.43 -6.56 7.25
N ALA A 37 0.35 -7.32 7.00
CA ALA A 37 -0.44 -7.23 5.77
C ALA A 37 -1.04 -5.83 5.58
N ARG A 38 -1.62 -5.24 6.64
CA ARG A 38 -2.15 -3.86 6.60
C ARG A 38 -1.07 -2.83 6.33
N LYS A 39 0.11 -3.00 6.96
CA LYS A 39 1.27 -2.14 6.73
C LYS A 39 1.67 -2.16 5.25
N LYS A 40 1.73 -3.34 4.64
CA LYS A 40 2.06 -3.50 3.22
C LYS A 40 1.07 -2.79 2.30
N VAL A 41 -0.24 -2.99 2.53
CA VAL A 41 -1.30 -2.27 1.78
C VAL A 41 -1.13 -0.75 1.91
N ARG A 42 -0.85 -0.25 3.12
CA ARG A 42 -0.64 1.17 3.36
C ARG A 42 0.58 1.70 2.61
N GLU A 43 1.70 1.01 2.68
CA GLU A 43 2.94 1.43 1.98
C GLU A 43 2.76 1.47 0.47
N THR A 44 2.07 0.47 -0.11
CA THR A 44 1.79 0.48 -1.56
C THR A 44 0.82 1.60 -1.94
N MET A 45 -0.16 1.91 -1.09
CA MET A 45 -1.08 3.03 -1.28
C MET A 45 -0.37 4.38 -1.20
N GLU A 46 0.49 4.55 -0.19
CA GLU A 46 1.32 5.75 -0.04
C GLU A 46 2.25 5.91 -1.25
N ALA A 47 2.90 4.85 -1.71
CA ALA A 47 3.73 4.89 -2.91
C ALA A 47 2.91 5.34 -4.13
N HIS A 48 1.72 4.80 -4.35
CA HIS A 48 0.90 5.20 -5.49
C HIS A 48 0.38 6.64 -5.40
N LEU A 49 -0.01 7.11 -4.20
CA LEU A 49 -0.54 8.45 -4.00
C LEU A 49 0.56 9.54 -4.01
N PHE A 50 1.77 9.21 -3.55
CA PHE A 50 2.85 10.18 -3.34
C PHE A 50 4.05 10.01 -4.30
N SER A 51 4.03 9.03 -5.21
CA SER A 51 5.15 8.81 -6.17
C SER A 51 5.44 9.98 -7.11
N GLU A 52 4.51 10.92 -7.32
CA GLU A 52 4.77 12.11 -8.14
C GLU A 52 5.75 13.09 -7.47
N GLN A 53 6.00 13.00 -6.16
CA GLN A 53 6.90 13.92 -5.45
C GLN A 53 8.39 13.56 -5.51
N THR A 54 8.75 12.43 -6.15
CA THR A 54 10.15 11.95 -6.20
C THR A 54 10.72 11.77 -7.61
N LYS A 55 10.08 12.33 -8.64
CA LYS A 55 10.79 12.59 -9.90
C LYS A 55 11.62 13.85 -9.68
N VAL A 56 12.88 13.68 -9.33
CA VAL A 56 13.88 14.75 -9.46
C VAL A 56 13.86 15.19 -10.92
N ASP A 57 13.41 16.42 -11.19
CA ASP A 57 13.43 17.01 -12.52
C ASP A 57 14.89 17.19 -12.95
N TYR A 58 15.42 16.18 -13.66
CA TYR A 58 16.78 16.20 -14.20
C TYR A 58 17.00 17.31 -15.26
N HIS A 59 15.95 18.00 -15.68
CA HIS A 59 16.02 19.14 -16.61
C HIS A 59 16.52 20.45 -15.99
N LEU A 60 16.75 20.50 -14.68
CA LEU A 60 17.31 21.68 -13.98
C LEU A 60 18.83 21.65 -13.79
N LEU A 61 19.53 20.61 -14.27
CA LEU A 61 20.97 20.43 -14.11
C LEU A 61 21.79 20.73 -15.38
N GLU A 62 21.21 21.39 -16.38
CA GLU A 62 21.97 21.99 -17.48
C GLU A 62 22.31 23.45 -17.15
N VAL A 63 23.41 23.66 -16.42
CA VAL A 63 24.15 24.94 -16.37
C VAL A 63 25.64 24.66 -16.40
#